data_AF-A0A2X2BV80-F1
#
_entry.id   AF-A0A2X2BV80-F1
#
_cell.length_a   1.000
_cell.length_b   1.000
_cell.length_c   1.000
_cell.angle_alpha   90.00
_cell.angle_beta   90.00
_cell.angle_gamma   90.00
#
_symmetry.space_group_name_H-M   'P 1'
#
loop_
_entity.id
_entity.type
_entity.pdbx_description
1 polymer ?
#
loop_
_entity_poly.entity_id
_entity_poly.type
_entity_poly.pdbx_seq_one_letter_code
_entity_poly.pdbx_strand_id
1 'polypeptide(L)' 'MGLNFQAKHSRNICCPCLDWSERRFHLGGQIGSALLNHAQTQGWIKRHQGYREVTINEKGNKAFAQYFNITI' A
#
# COMPACT_ATOMS: atom_id res chain seq x y z
N MET A 1 -10.05 10.27 -3.44
CA MET A 1 -8.71 10.50 -2.86
C MET A 1 -7.71 10.65 -3.99
N GLY A 2 -6.87 11.68 -3.97
CA GLY A 2 -5.78 11.87 -4.95
C GLY A 2 -4.43 11.61 -4.29
N LEU A 3 -3.56 10.83 -4.94
CA LEU A 3 -2.21 10.54 -4.47
C LEU A 3 -1.20 11.11 -5.46
N ASN A 4 -0.33 11.99 -4.97
CA ASN A 4 0.82 12.45 -5.76
C ASN A 4 1.93 11.40 -5.65
N PHE A 5 2.43 10.94 -6.79
CA PHE A 5 3.62 10.09 -6.86
C PHE A 5 4.60 10.68 -7.87
N GLN A 6 5.89 10.49 -7.60
CA GLN A 6 6.94 10.91 -8.53
C GLN A 6 7.24 9.78 -9.48
N ALA A 7 6.94 9.97 -10.77
CA ALA A 7 7.33 9.04 -11.81
C ALA A 7 8.85 9.10 -12.04
N LYS A 8 9.53 7.99 -11.80
CA LYS A 8 10.93 7.71 -12.14
C LYS A 8 10.95 6.79 -13.36
N HIS A 9 11.68 7.19 -14.40
CA HIS A 9 11.75 6.43 -15.66
C HIS A 9 12.30 5.01 -15.53
N SER A 10 13.07 4.71 -14.48
CA SER A 10 13.67 3.39 -14.26
C SER A 10 12.73 2.35 -13.63
N ARG A 11 11.50 2.71 -13.27
CA ARG A 11 10.55 1.80 -12.64
C ARG A 11 9.17 1.86 -13.29
N ASN A 12 8.50 0.71 -13.38
CA ASN A 12 7.12 0.65 -13.87
C ASN A 12 6.20 1.51 -12.99
N ILE A 13 5.37 2.35 -13.61
CA ILE A 13 4.41 3.21 -12.91
C ILE A 13 3.42 2.35 -12.11
N CYS A 14 2.84 1.35 -12.77
CA CYS A 14 1.94 0.35 -12.19
C CYS A 14 2.27 -1.00 -12.81
N CYS A 15 2.25 -2.07 -12.01
CA CYS A 15 2.36 -3.44 -12.52
C CYS A 15 1.72 -4.43 -11.54
N PRO A 16 1.26 -5.60 -12.00
CA PRO A 16 0.92 -6.71 -11.10
C PRO A 16 2.23 -7.24 -10.49
N CYS A 17 2.37 -7.13 -9.18
CA CYS A 17 3.51 -7.67 -8.44
C CYS A 17 3.09 -8.95 -7.73
N LEU A 18 3.80 -10.05 -7.97
CA LEU A 18 3.49 -11.33 -7.36
C LEU A 18 4.00 -11.37 -5.92
N ASP A 19 3.09 -11.55 -4.96
CA ASP A 19 3.46 -11.96 -3.62
C ASP A 19 3.83 -13.45 -3.63
N TRP A 20 5.09 -13.76 -3.28
CA TRP A 20 5.58 -15.13 -3.27
C TRP A 20 5.03 -15.98 -2.13
N SER A 21 4.69 -15.35 -1.00
CA SER A 21 4.14 -16.00 0.17
C SER A 21 2.66 -16.33 -0.03
N GLU A 22 1.89 -15.37 -0.53
CA GLU A 22 0.44 -15.54 -0.75
C GLU A 22 0.10 -16.11 -2.14
N ARG A 23 1.07 -16.12 -3.07
CA ARG A 23 0.90 -16.51 -4.49
C ARG A 23 -0.19 -15.71 -5.20
N ARG A 24 -0.33 -14.43 -4.85
CA ARG A 24 -1.35 -13.52 -5.40
C ARG A 24 -0.70 -12.27 -5.95
N PHE A 25 -1.26 -11.75 -7.04
CA PHE A 25 -0.83 -10.47 -7.56
C PHE A 25 -1.43 -9.33 -6.76
N HIS A 26 -0.61 -8.35 -6.40
CA HIS A 26 -1.00 -7.11 -5.78
C HIS A 26 -0.55 -5.90 -6.60
N LEU A 27 -1.03 -4.72 -6.21
CA LEU A 27 -0.64 -3.46 -6.82
C LEU A 27 0.86 -3.21 -6.56
N GLY A 28 1.65 -3.22 -7.62
CA GLY A 28 3.08 -2.96 -7.61
C GLY A 28 3.47 -1.66 -8.32
N GLY A 29 4.78 -1.50 -8.50
CA GLY A 29 5.34 -0.32 -9.17
C GLY A 29 5.34 0.92 -8.29
N GLN A 30 5.43 2.07 -8.94
CA GLN A 30 5.55 3.37 -8.26
C GLN A 30 4.26 3.76 -7.53
N ILE A 31 3.10 3.43 -8.09
CA ILE A 31 1.80 3.68 -7.46
C ILE A 31 1.62 2.83 -6.20
N GLY A 32 1.93 1.53 -6.24
CA GLY A 32 1.87 0.67 -5.05
C GLY A 32 2.78 1.17 -3.92
N SER A 33 4.00 1.60 -4.26
CA SER A 33 4.92 2.22 -3.31
C SER A 33 4.39 3.54 -2.74
N ALA A 34 3.75 4.38 -3.57
CA ALA A 34 3.17 5.64 -3.13
C ALA A 34 1.97 5.43 -2.20
N LEU A 35 1.12 4.43 -2.49
CA LEU A 35 0.00 4.05 -1.63
C LEU A 35 0.48 3.58 -0.26
N LEU A 36 1.48 2.68 -0.21
CA LEU A 36 2.07 2.21 1.05
C LEU A 36 2.62 3.36 1.88
N ASN A 37 3.41 4.24 1.24
CA ASN A 37 3.99 5.40 1.92
C ASN A 37 2.91 6.33 2.44
N HIS A 38 1.87 6.60 1.66
CA HIS A 38 0.77 7.44 2.09
C HIS A 38 0.04 6.85 3.29
N ALA A 39 -0.32 5.57 3.24
CA ALA A 39 -0.99 4.89 4.35
C ALA A 39 -0.13 4.94 5.62
N GLN A 40 1.19 4.79 5.51
CA GLN A 40 2.11 4.92 6.63
C GLN A 40 2.18 6.37 7.15
N THR A 41 2.31 7.37 6.29
CA THR A 41 2.37 8.80 6.67
C THR A 41 1.08 9.26 7.34
N GLN A 42 -0.08 8.77 6.88
CA GLN A 42 -1.36 9.05 7.52
C GLN A 42 -1.57 8.28 8.83
N GLY A 43 -0.67 7.34 9.16
CA GLY A 43 -0.79 6.49 10.33
C GLY A 43 -1.93 5.48 10.24
N TRP A 44 -2.30 5.04 9.03
CA TRP A 44 -3.28 3.96 8.83
C TRP A 44 -2.67 2.60 9.11
N ILE A 45 -1.38 2.47 8.82
CA ILE A 45 -0.61 1.24 8.98
C ILE A 45 0.70 1.49 9.72
N LYS A 46 1.20 0.45 10.39
CA LYS A 46 2.54 0.42 10.99
C LYS A 46 3.34 -0.75 10.40
N ARG A 47 4.55 -0.48 9.92
CA ARG A 47 5.48 -1.51 9.42
C ARG A 47 6.27 -2.11 10.58
N HIS A 48 6.61 -3.38 10.46
CA HIS A 48 7.48 -4.08 11.40
C HIS A 48 8.89 -4.22 10.82
N GLN A 49 9.89 -3.79 11.57
CA GLN A 49 11.28 -3.82 11.11
C GLN A 49 11.74 -5.28 10.92
N GLY A 50 12.33 -5.57 9.77
CA GLY A 50 12.77 -6.93 9.41
C GLY A 50 11.68 -7.82 8.79
N TYR A 51 10.42 -7.39 8.80
CA TYR A 51 9.30 -8.14 8.25
C TYR A 51 8.64 -7.39 7.08
N ARG A 52 7.92 -8.14 6.24
CA ARG A 52 7.14 -7.58 5.11
C ARG A 52 5.68 -7.30 5.46
N GLU A 53 5.30 -7.51 6.70
CA GLU A 53 3.94 -7.31 7.20
C GLU A 53 3.69 -5.89 7.72
N VAL A 54 2.41 -5.54 7.83
CA VAL A 54 1.96 -4.29 8.44
C VAL A 54 0.79 -4.55 9.38
N THR A 55 0.71 -3.79 10.46
CA THR A 55 -0.50 -3.75 11.30
C THR A 55 -1.36 -2.58 10.88
N ILE A 56 -2.64 -2.85 10.68
CA ILE A 56 -3.67 -1.84 10.42
C ILE A 56 -4.31 -1.47 11.77
N ASN A 57 -4.41 -0.18 12.05
CA ASN A 57 -5.07 0.30 13.28
C ASN A 57 -6.50 0.76 13.00
N GLU A 58 -7.23 1.18 14.03
CA GLU A 58 -8.62 1.65 13.89
C GLU A 58 -8.79 2.78 12.87
N LYS A 59 -7.84 3.72 12.83
CA LYS A 59 -7.84 4.81 11.85
C LYS A 59 -7.68 4.26 10.43
N GLY A 60 -6.79 3.28 10.25
CA GLY A 60 -6.60 2.57 9.00
C GLY A 60 -7.85 1.82 8.58
N ASN A 61 -8.49 1.07 9.47
CA ASN A 61 -9.72 0.34 9.16
C ASN A 61 -10.84 1.28 8.67
N LYS A 62 -11.04 2.42 9.33
CA LYS A 62 -12.00 3.44 8.89
C LYS A 62 -11.64 4.02 7.52
N ALA A 63 -10.37 4.31 7.29
CA ALA A 63 -9.90 4.85 6.01
C ALA A 63 -10.04 3.83 4.86
N PHE A 64 -9.68 2.56 5.09
CA PHE A 64 -9.81 1.51 4.09
C PHE A 64 -11.27 1.22 3.75
N ALA A 65 -12.16 1.23 4.75
CA ALA A 65 -13.60 1.16 4.52
C ALA A 65 -14.11 2.34 3.68
N GLN A 66 -13.69 3.56 4.02
CA GLN A 66 -14.15 4.78 3.34
C GLN A 66 -13.66 4.89 1.88
N TYR A 67 -12.39 4.64 1.62
CA TYR A 67 -11.78 4.94 0.32
C TYR A 67 -11.70 3.74 -0.62
N PHE A 68 -11.69 2.53 -0.08
CA PHE A 68 -11.51 1.30 -0.85
C PHE A 68 -12.65 0.31 -0.66
N ASN A 69 -13.61 0.59 0.25
CA ASN A 69 -14.69 -0.31 0.59
C ASN A 69 -14.19 -1.69 1.06
N ILE A 70 -13.09 -1.68 1.83
CA ILE A 70 -12.47 -2.87 2.40
C ILE A 70 -12.64 -2.85 3.92
N THR A 71 -13.03 -3.99 4.48
CA THR A 71 -13.06 -4.21 5.94
C THR A 71 -12.17 -5.41 6.25
N ILE A 72 -11.31 -5.28 7.26
CA ILE A 72 -10.26 -6.24 7.63
C ILE A 72 -10.44 -6.62 9.08
#